data_AF-A0AAX0TRE1-F1
#
_entry.id   AF-A0AAX0TRE1-F1
#
_cell.length_a   1.000
_cell.length_b   1.000
_cell.length_c   1.000
_cell.angle_alpha   90.00
_cell.angle_beta   90.00
_cell.angle_gamma   90.00
#
_symmetry.space_group_name_H-M   'P 1'
#
loop_
_entity.id
_entity.type
_entity.pdbx_description
1 polymer ?
#
loop_
_entity_poly.entity_id
_entity_poly.type
_entity_poly.pdbx_seq_one_letter_code
_entity_poly.pdbx_strand_id
1 'polypeptide(L)'
;MNKKGLIQFRFVELFTGNNIPNLYHVIKNEKGTTIASGMTNSNGLTVMISRDVGDTLYVYLKNIITGDLKEKVRHTVIYKKEIVRVISSKILLDNIILAKSTNKPGNYRYLTHKVKKGENLSSISHRFNCKTSEIVHLNKLKNPDHIDVGQIIKIPYKGESSDSKKSPDNKQSKHENNKSSSTQKVNSHENNNKNTSDKPQKRIESKDITDEYTKESGKPMKVATNATSPCICKQYNLAWGSKVSCEFRKRVIKIAQNLWPNDSENMASQLMAVMHLESAGTFSPKIGTFISKKLTDDAKGGYVGLIQFGKFASIDLKVKRSDLAKMSAVQQLDYVEKYYKLNSAHTKIKNLTGLYLWVNYPKNVKENRLEDEDIVYAAPKDAEVTSKKFLESPYHQNPSFMKENEEYKRDGKKVIRQGFKNGSTKVWEVEQEIKKHLTEGIKSQNLEKNYNCAYINQTEIKNTQKINLEKFAEILRKRAKEKSQHQCAKYVRIALEAGGADTSGHPVAASDWGPTLKKIGYKEIPEEFNKPQLGDIYIITKTDKHQYGHIAGYDGSQWISDFKQKGHRIYSDHVNYRYFRM
;
A
#
# COMPACT_ATOMS: atom_id res chain seq x y z
N MET A 1 10.34 8.97 48.09
CA MET A 1 9.42 8.40 47.08
C MET A 1 9.35 9.37 45.91
N ASN A 2 9.79 8.99 44.72
CA ASN A 2 9.60 9.83 43.54
C ASN A 2 8.09 9.99 43.30
N LYS A 3 7.64 11.23 43.08
CA LYS A 3 6.23 11.51 42.79
C LYS A 3 5.88 10.83 41.48
N LYS A 4 4.82 10.02 41.45
CA LYS A 4 4.30 9.43 40.21
C LYS A 4 3.61 10.50 39.38
N GLY A 5 3.97 10.60 38.11
CA GLY A 5 3.30 11.38 37.07
C GLY A 5 2.46 10.49 36.16
N LEU A 6 1.32 11.02 35.71
CA LEU A 6 0.42 10.41 34.74
C LEU A 6 0.61 11.11 33.38
N ILE A 7 1.05 10.36 32.37
CA ILE A 7 1.36 10.88 31.05
C ILE A 7 0.58 10.19 29.93
N GLN A 8 0.14 10.97 28.95
CA GLN A 8 -0.44 10.50 27.69
C GLN A 8 0.22 11.20 26.51
N PHE A 9 0.29 10.56 25.34
CA PHE A 9 0.70 11.23 24.10
C PHE A 9 -0.52 11.43 23.19
N ARG A 10 -0.67 12.64 22.64
CA ARG A 10 -1.69 12.95 21.61
C ARG A 10 -1.02 13.16 20.27
N PHE A 11 -1.28 12.28 19.32
CA PHE A 11 -0.77 12.42 17.96
C PHE A 11 -1.72 13.28 17.13
N VAL A 12 -1.16 14.33 16.55
CA VAL A 12 -1.88 15.24 15.66
C VAL A 12 -1.13 15.42 14.34
N GLU A 13 -1.88 15.76 13.31
CA GLU A 13 -1.32 16.14 12.03
C GLU A 13 -0.63 17.50 12.08
N LEU A 14 0.47 17.62 11.32
CA LEU A 14 1.26 18.84 11.23
C LEU A 14 0.48 20.03 10.63
N PHE A 15 -0.38 19.80 9.65
CA PHE A 15 -1.00 20.87 8.87
C PHE A 15 -2.42 21.21 9.31
N THR A 16 -3.21 20.20 9.65
CA THR A 16 -4.62 20.37 10.05
C THR A 16 -4.77 20.47 11.57
N GLY A 17 -3.80 19.97 12.34
CA GLY A 17 -3.94 19.83 13.79
C GLY A 17 -4.92 18.74 14.22
N ASN A 18 -5.53 18.04 13.27
CA ASN A 18 -6.48 16.95 13.50
C ASN A 18 -5.82 15.80 14.26
N ASN A 19 -6.60 15.12 15.08
CA ASN A 19 -6.16 13.94 15.80
C ASN A 19 -5.88 12.79 14.83
N ILE A 20 -4.80 12.04 15.07
CA ILE A 20 -4.44 10.88 14.25
C ILE A 20 -4.89 9.60 14.97
N PRO A 21 -6.04 9.01 14.63
CA PRO A 21 -6.47 7.73 15.19
C PRO A 21 -5.70 6.55 14.59
N ASN A 22 -5.77 5.39 15.26
CA ASN A 22 -5.27 4.11 14.76
C ASN A 22 -3.76 4.10 14.41
N LEU A 23 -2.98 4.90 15.12
CA LEU A 23 -1.54 4.96 14.95
C LEU A 23 -0.86 4.01 15.95
N TYR A 24 -0.25 2.94 15.41
CA TYR A 24 0.44 1.98 16.26
C TYR A 24 1.72 2.58 16.83
N HIS A 25 1.84 2.52 18.16
CA HIS A 25 2.95 3.05 18.91
C HIS A 25 3.51 2.00 19.89
N VAL A 26 4.80 2.14 20.18
CA VAL A 26 5.50 1.43 21.24
C VAL A 26 6.21 2.47 22.07
N ILE A 27 6.05 2.44 23.37
CA ILE A 27 6.67 3.36 24.32
C ILE A 27 7.63 2.54 25.17
N LYS A 28 8.87 2.97 25.22
CA LYS A 28 9.95 2.31 25.94
C LYS A 28 10.54 3.22 27.01
N ASN A 29 11.11 2.63 28.04
CA ASN A 29 11.96 3.34 29.00
C ASN A 29 13.39 3.47 28.46
N GLU A 30 14.27 4.13 29.21
CA GLU A 30 15.71 4.28 28.89
C GLU A 30 16.45 2.95 28.72
N LYS A 31 16.02 1.90 29.41
CA LYS A 31 16.59 0.55 29.29
C LYS A 31 16.10 -0.20 28.04
N GLY A 32 15.27 0.43 27.20
CA GLY A 32 14.69 -0.17 26.00
C GLY A 32 13.54 -1.15 26.28
N THR A 33 13.11 -1.29 27.53
CA THR A 33 11.96 -2.11 27.91
C THR A 33 10.67 -1.44 27.45
N THR A 34 9.80 -2.19 26.77
CA THR A 34 8.46 -1.71 26.41
C THR A 34 7.61 -1.54 27.66
N ILE A 35 7.14 -0.32 27.89
CA ILE A 35 6.29 0.03 29.03
C ILE A 35 4.82 0.14 28.62
N ALA A 36 4.55 0.49 27.37
CA ALA A 36 3.22 0.54 26.79
C ALA A 36 3.31 0.36 25.28
N SER A 37 2.31 -0.25 24.69
CA SER A 37 2.14 -0.26 23.25
C SER A 37 0.66 -0.37 22.92
N GLY A 38 0.27 0.06 21.73
CA GLY A 38 -1.13 0.07 21.34
C GLY A 38 -1.35 1.00 20.17
N MET A 39 -2.61 1.37 19.97
CA MET A 39 -3.01 2.31 18.94
C MET A 39 -3.62 3.53 19.58
N THR A 40 -3.51 4.66 18.89
CA THR A 40 -4.21 5.87 19.32
C THR A 40 -5.72 5.72 19.13
N ASN A 41 -6.51 6.28 20.05
CA ASN A 41 -7.98 6.31 19.93
C ASN A 41 -8.45 7.38 18.90
N SER A 42 -9.77 7.57 18.77
CA SER A 42 -10.36 8.61 17.90
C SER A 42 -9.83 10.03 18.18
N ASN A 43 -9.43 10.31 19.42
CA ASN A 43 -8.85 11.58 19.85
C ASN A 43 -7.32 11.64 19.70
N GLY A 44 -6.72 10.66 19.01
CA GLY A 44 -5.27 10.60 18.77
C GLY A 44 -4.45 10.27 20.03
N LEU A 45 -5.10 9.84 21.11
CA LEU A 45 -4.46 9.63 22.42
C LEU A 45 -3.95 8.19 22.61
N THR A 46 -2.78 8.04 23.21
CA THR A 46 -2.25 6.75 23.68
C THR A 46 -2.94 6.27 24.96
N VAL A 47 -2.57 5.09 25.46
CA VAL A 47 -2.90 4.73 26.84
C VAL A 47 -2.27 5.72 27.83
N MET A 48 -2.93 5.94 28.97
CA MET A 48 -2.35 6.66 30.11
C MET A 48 -1.26 5.81 30.76
N ILE A 49 -0.12 6.42 31.09
CA ILE A 49 1.06 5.75 31.64
C ILE A 49 1.41 6.40 32.97
N SER A 50 1.68 5.60 34.00
CA SER A 50 2.16 6.06 35.30
C SER A 50 3.66 5.81 35.42
N ARG A 51 4.46 6.86 35.67
CA ARG A 51 5.92 6.80 35.80
C ARG A 51 6.43 7.76 36.86
N ASP A 52 7.67 7.59 37.31
CA ASP A 52 8.27 8.53 38.23
C ASP A 52 8.60 9.83 37.49
N VAL A 53 8.30 10.98 38.11
CA VAL A 53 8.76 12.27 37.60
C VAL A 53 10.29 12.21 37.45
N GLY A 54 10.79 12.57 36.27
CA GLY A 54 12.19 12.42 35.85
C GLY A 54 12.45 11.23 34.92
N ASP A 55 11.53 10.28 34.77
CA ASP A 55 11.69 9.15 33.84
C ASP A 55 11.62 9.60 32.38
N THR A 56 12.57 9.15 31.54
CA THR A 56 12.51 9.38 30.09
C THR A 56 11.80 8.26 29.35
N LEU A 57 10.88 8.66 28.46
CA LEU A 57 10.09 7.80 27.59
C LEU A 57 10.48 7.99 26.12
N TYR A 58 10.56 6.88 25.40
CA TYR A 58 10.89 6.82 23.99
C TYR A 58 9.69 6.26 23.22
N VAL A 59 9.09 7.09 22.38
CA VAL A 59 7.89 6.73 21.61
C VAL A 59 8.28 6.40 20.17
N TYR A 60 8.02 5.16 19.80
CA TYR A 60 8.22 4.60 18.46
C TYR A 60 6.88 4.51 17.76
N LEU A 61 6.86 4.86 16.47
CA LEU A 61 5.71 4.64 15.60
C LEU A 61 6.02 3.56 14.59
N LYS A 62 5.06 2.65 14.37
CA LYS A 62 5.16 1.66 13.32
C LYS A 62 4.73 2.26 12.00
N ASN A 63 5.60 2.15 11.02
CA ASN A 63 5.33 2.58 9.68
C ASN A 63 4.31 1.63 9.04
N ILE A 64 3.17 2.17 8.59
CA ILE A 64 2.07 1.39 8.01
C ILE A 64 2.47 0.69 6.70
N ILE A 65 3.45 1.25 5.99
CA ILE A 65 3.91 0.76 4.68
C ILE A 65 5.02 -0.29 4.83
N THR A 66 5.99 -0.04 5.72
CA THR A 66 7.19 -0.89 5.86
C THR A 66 7.15 -1.83 7.06
N GLY A 67 6.24 -1.58 8.02
CA GLY A 67 6.20 -2.32 9.28
C GLY A 67 7.28 -1.93 10.29
N ASP A 68 8.25 -1.10 9.90
CA ASP A 68 9.36 -0.68 10.75
C ASP A 68 8.89 0.20 11.90
N LEU A 69 9.38 -0.07 13.11
CA LEU A 69 9.28 0.83 14.24
C LEU A 69 10.39 1.89 14.17
N LYS A 70 10.01 3.16 14.14
CA LYS A 70 10.95 4.29 14.18
C LYS A 70 10.67 5.16 15.38
N GLU A 71 11.72 5.52 16.12
CA GLU A 71 11.63 6.51 17.19
C GLU A 71 11.14 7.84 16.62
N LYS A 72 10.20 8.47 17.32
CA LYS A 72 9.59 9.74 16.91
C LYS A 72 9.64 10.80 17.97
N VAL A 73 9.57 10.40 19.25
CA VAL A 73 9.53 11.32 20.37
C VAL A 73 10.35 10.73 21.50
N ARG A 74 11.06 11.61 22.19
CA ARG A 74 11.62 11.38 23.51
C ARG A 74 10.99 12.39 24.45
N HIS A 75 10.50 11.98 25.61
CA HIS A 75 9.88 12.87 26.58
C HIS A 75 10.20 12.44 28.00
N THR A 76 10.68 13.38 28.82
CA THR A 76 10.90 13.16 30.25
C THR A 76 9.66 13.57 31.01
N VAL A 77 9.20 12.75 31.95
CA VAL A 77 8.00 13.05 32.75
C VAL A 77 8.29 14.21 33.68
N ILE A 78 7.58 15.33 33.53
CA ILE A 78 7.83 16.57 34.28
C ILE A 78 6.73 16.82 35.31
N TYR A 79 5.48 16.56 34.94
CA TYR A 79 4.31 16.95 35.73
C TYR A 79 3.59 15.75 36.34
N LYS A 80 2.78 16.01 37.38
CA LYS A 80 1.91 14.99 37.97
C LYS A 80 0.85 14.49 36.99
N LYS A 81 0.41 15.33 36.04
CA LYS A 81 -0.52 15.00 34.95
C LYS A 81 -0.12 15.77 33.70
N GLU A 82 0.14 15.09 32.59
CA GLU A 82 0.48 15.76 31.33
C GLU A 82 -0.05 15.01 30.09
N ILE A 83 -0.46 15.78 29.08
CA ILE A 83 -0.69 15.28 27.73
C ILE A 83 0.35 15.90 26.81
N VAL A 84 1.21 15.06 26.26
CA VAL A 84 2.28 15.45 25.34
C VAL A 84 1.75 15.45 23.92
N ARG A 85 1.70 16.62 23.29
CA ARG A 85 1.27 16.73 21.89
C ARG A 85 2.41 16.36 20.95
N VAL A 86 2.18 15.34 20.13
CA VAL A 86 3.15 14.80 19.16
C VAL A 86 2.70 15.11 17.75
N ILE A 87 3.49 15.91 17.04
CA ILE A 87 3.14 16.35 15.68
C ILE A 87 3.79 15.43 14.64
N SER A 88 2.96 14.64 13.92
CA SER A 88 3.41 13.73 12.87
C SER A 88 3.38 14.39 11.49
N SER A 89 4.43 14.16 10.71
CA SER A 89 4.62 14.72 9.36
C SER A 89 4.10 13.81 8.23
N LYS A 90 3.44 12.68 8.55
CA LYS A 90 3.04 11.66 7.55
C LYS A 90 1.69 10.99 7.91
N ILE A 91 0.60 11.39 7.26
CA ILE A 91 -0.24 10.64 6.29
C ILE A 91 -1.50 11.48 5.97
N LEU A 92 -1.76 11.62 4.65
CA LEU A 92 -2.92 12.13 3.89
C LEU A 92 -3.57 13.47 4.26
N LEU A 93 -3.27 14.47 3.43
CA LEU A 93 -4.18 15.58 3.17
C LEU A 93 -5.42 15.02 2.47
N ASP A 94 -6.57 15.06 3.14
CA ASP A 94 -7.80 15.28 2.41
C ASP A 94 -7.61 16.57 1.60
N ASN A 95 -7.72 16.46 0.27
CA ASN A 95 -7.93 17.57 -0.67
C ASN A 95 -6.75 18.51 -1.02
N ILE A 96 -5.48 18.06 -1.02
CA ILE A 96 -4.41 18.82 -1.71
C ILE A 96 -3.58 17.90 -2.62
N ILE A 97 -3.68 18.11 -3.93
CA ILE A 97 -2.83 17.49 -4.96
C ILE A 97 -1.39 17.97 -4.78
N LEU A 98 -0.58 17.21 -4.04
CA LEU A 98 0.89 17.31 -4.08
C LEU A 98 1.40 16.27 -5.09
N ALA A 99 1.80 16.72 -6.29
CA ALA A 99 2.38 15.82 -7.28
C ALA A 99 3.71 15.21 -6.76
N LYS A 100 3.90 13.91 -6.99
CA LYS A 100 5.07 13.12 -6.55
C LYS A 100 6.33 13.58 -7.31
N SER A 101 7.46 13.81 -6.63
CA SER A 101 8.75 13.93 -7.31
C SER A 101 9.16 12.53 -7.76
N THR A 102 9.42 12.37 -9.06
CA THR A 102 9.90 11.11 -9.63
C THR A 102 11.17 10.67 -8.90
N ASN A 103 11.16 9.42 -8.42
CA ASN A 103 12.29 8.61 -7.94
C ASN A 103 12.62 8.48 -6.45
N LYS A 104 11.89 9.05 -5.46
CA LYS A 104 12.03 8.63 -4.04
C LYS A 104 10.73 8.73 -3.22
N PRO A 105 10.32 7.69 -2.46
CA PRO A 105 9.20 7.80 -1.51
C PRO A 105 9.50 8.82 -0.41
N GLY A 106 8.67 9.85 -0.27
CA GLY A 106 8.81 10.89 0.76
C GLY A 106 9.41 12.22 0.30
N ASN A 107 9.68 12.41 -1.00
CA ASN A 107 9.93 13.72 -1.59
C ASN A 107 8.67 14.23 -2.31
N TYR A 108 8.18 15.39 -1.84
CA TYR A 108 7.04 16.10 -2.41
C TYR A 108 7.53 17.09 -3.48
N ARG A 109 6.76 17.32 -4.55
CA ARG A 109 7.02 18.48 -5.41
C ARG A 109 6.70 19.75 -4.63
N TYR A 110 7.62 20.69 -4.71
CA TYR A 110 7.47 22.06 -4.26
C TYR A 110 7.98 22.94 -5.40
N LEU A 111 7.38 24.11 -5.60
CA LEU A 111 8.02 25.12 -6.42
C LEU A 111 9.19 25.72 -5.64
N THR A 112 10.15 26.30 -6.33
CA THR A 112 11.19 27.12 -5.70
C THR A 112 11.06 28.54 -6.21
N HIS A 113 11.04 29.50 -5.29
CA HIS A 113 10.98 30.93 -5.57
C HIS A 113 12.23 31.61 -5.03
N LYS A 114 12.93 32.37 -5.87
CA LYS A 114 14.07 33.20 -5.45
C LYS A 114 13.54 34.56 -5.02
N VAL A 115 13.68 34.90 -3.74
CA VAL A 115 13.20 36.14 -3.14
C VAL A 115 13.78 37.35 -3.89
N LYS A 116 12.92 38.26 -4.33
CA LYS A 116 13.30 39.51 -5.01
C LYS A 116 13.32 40.68 -4.02
N LYS A 117 14.01 41.76 -4.41
CA LYS A 117 14.04 43.01 -3.63
C LYS A 117 12.61 43.50 -3.39
N GLY A 118 12.22 43.64 -2.12
CA GLY A 118 10.89 44.10 -1.71
C GLY A 118 9.84 43.00 -1.45
N GLU A 119 10.14 41.72 -1.68
CA GLU A 119 9.25 40.61 -1.33
C GLU A 119 9.39 40.20 0.15
N ASN A 120 8.28 39.83 0.78
CA ASN A 120 8.22 39.17 2.08
C ASN A 120 7.37 37.88 2.00
N LEU A 121 7.39 37.05 3.04
CA LEU A 121 6.66 35.76 3.01
C LEU A 121 5.17 35.90 2.73
N SER A 122 4.53 36.99 3.18
CA SER A 122 3.10 37.27 2.93
C SER A 122 2.84 37.55 1.44
N SER A 123 3.66 38.40 0.82
CA SER A 123 3.57 38.69 -0.62
C SER A 123 3.83 37.45 -1.48
N ILE A 124 4.76 36.59 -1.07
CA ILE A 124 5.08 35.34 -1.75
C ILE A 124 3.94 34.34 -1.58
N SER A 125 3.40 34.19 -0.36
CA SER A 125 2.31 33.25 -0.11
C SER A 125 1.03 33.63 -0.86
N HIS A 126 0.71 34.93 -0.92
CA HIS A 126 -0.40 35.43 -1.72
C HIS A 126 -0.22 35.12 -3.21
N ARG A 127 0.98 35.37 -3.75
CA ARG A 127 1.31 35.10 -5.16
C ARG A 127 1.12 33.63 -5.54
N PHE A 128 1.47 32.71 -4.66
CA PHE A 128 1.38 31.28 -4.91
C PHE A 128 0.13 30.63 -4.33
N ASN A 129 -0.85 31.44 -3.90
CA ASN A 129 -2.10 31.00 -3.28
C ASN A 129 -1.87 29.96 -2.17
N CYS A 130 -0.96 30.24 -1.24
CA CYS A 130 -0.65 29.40 -0.10
C CYS A 130 -0.60 30.25 1.18
N LYS A 131 -0.53 29.61 2.35
CA LYS A 131 -0.40 30.34 3.63
C LYS A 131 1.06 30.66 3.91
N THR A 132 1.34 31.83 4.50
CA THR A 132 2.68 32.21 4.98
C THR A 132 3.28 31.14 5.90
N SER A 133 2.45 30.56 6.77
CA SER A 133 2.82 29.49 7.69
C SER A 133 3.29 28.21 6.98
N GLU A 134 2.74 27.91 5.80
CA GLU A 134 3.14 26.75 4.99
C GLU A 134 4.56 26.95 4.44
N ILE A 135 4.89 28.18 4.00
CA ILE A 135 6.22 28.54 3.52
C ILE A 135 7.26 28.48 4.66
N VAL A 136 6.94 29.08 5.81
CA VAL A 136 7.81 29.08 7.01
C VAL A 136 8.18 27.65 7.39
N HIS A 137 7.18 26.77 7.49
CA HIS A 137 7.39 25.38 7.90
C HIS A 137 8.11 24.54 6.85
N LEU A 138 7.79 24.69 5.56
CA LEU A 138 8.41 23.93 4.48
C LEU A 138 9.91 24.24 4.35
N ASN A 139 10.30 25.46 4.68
CA ASN A 139 11.68 25.94 4.62
C ASN A 139 12.42 25.88 5.96
N LYS A 140 11.73 25.49 7.04
CA LYS A 140 12.27 25.48 8.41
C LYS A 140 12.85 26.85 8.81
N LEU A 141 12.18 27.94 8.42
CA LEU A 141 12.63 29.30 8.73
C LEU A 141 12.54 29.52 10.24
N LYS A 142 13.65 29.97 10.84
CA LYS A 142 13.71 30.27 12.28
C LYS A 142 13.02 31.59 12.61
N ASN A 143 13.12 32.57 11.71
CA ASN A 143 12.45 33.85 11.81
C ASN A 143 11.55 34.05 10.57
N PRO A 144 10.21 33.97 10.71
CA PRO A 144 9.27 34.22 9.62
C PRO A 144 9.33 35.62 9.03
N ASP A 145 9.77 36.61 9.81
CA ASP A 145 9.78 38.02 9.40
C ASP A 145 11.08 38.42 8.69
N HIS A 146 12.00 37.47 8.51
CA HIS A 146 13.29 37.72 7.89
C HIS A 146 13.60 36.69 6.81
N ILE A 147 13.62 37.17 5.56
CA ILE A 147 14.08 36.44 4.38
C ILE A 147 15.00 37.36 3.57
N ASP A 148 16.07 36.80 3.02
CA ASP A 148 17.08 37.57 2.31
C ASP A 148 16.75 37.70 0.82
N VAL A 149 17.07 38.85 0.23
CA VAL A 149 17.03 39.01 -1.23
C VAL A 149 17.98 38.00 -1.87
N GLY A 150 17.45 37.20 -2.79
CA GLY A 150 18.19 36.11 -3.43
C GLY A 150 18.06 34.75 -2.74
N GLN A 151 17.44 34.67 -1.55
CA GLN A 151 17.18 33.40 -0.87
C GLN A 151 16.23 32.52 -1.69
N ILE A 152 16.53 31.23 -1.83
CA ILE A 152 15.65 30.27 -2.50
C ILE A 152 14.70 29.68 -1.46
N ILE A 153 13.41 29.90 -1.64
CA ILE A 153 12.33 29.46 -0.76
C ILE A 153 11.48 28.41 -1.49
N LYS A 154 11.22 27.29 -0.82
CA LYS A 154 10.31 26.24 -1.26
C LYS A 154 8.86 26.67 -1.04
N ILE A 155 8.03 26.46 -2.04
CA ILE A 155 6.62 26.83 -2.03
C ILE A 155 5.79 25.56 -2.24
N PRO A 156 4.70 25.36 -1.48
CA PRO A 156 3.78 24.25 -1.72
C PRO A 156 3.32 24.19 -3.18
N TYR A 157 3.49 23.05 -3.84
CA TYR A 157 3.04 22.87 -5.23
C TYR A 157 1.55 22.55 -5.25
N LYS A 158 0.72 23.46 -5.74
CA LYS A 158 -0.67 23.18 -6.12
C LYS A 158 -0.66 22.94 -7.64
N GLY A 159 -1.04 21.73 -8.07
CA GLY A 159 -1.15 21.42 -9.51
C GLY A 159 -2.08 22.42 -10.20
N GLU A 160 -1.78 22.77 -11.46
CA GLU A 160 -2.57 23.72 -12.26
C GLU A 160 -4.02 23.23 -12.39
N SER A 161 -4.92 23.87 -11.63
CA SER A 161 -6.32 23.97 -12.02
C SER A 161 -6.39 25.01 -13.13
N SER A 162 -6.72 24.56 -14.33
CA SER A 162 -7.15 25.40 -15.44
C SER A 162 -8.31 26.28 -14.98
N ASP A 163 -8.06 27.57 -14.76
CA ASP A 163 -8.96 28.62 -15.24
C ASP A 163 -8.29 30.01 -15.25
N SER A 164 -8.56 30.73 -16.33
CA SER A 164 -8.23 32.12 -16.64
C SER A 164 -6.78 32.50 -17.01
N LYS A 165 -6.51 32.41 -18.32
CA LYS A 165 -5.60 33.32 -19.02
C LYS A 165 -6.08 34.78 -18.84
N LYS A 166 -5.19 35.68 -18.40
CA LYS A 166 -4.94 37.00 -19.03
C LYS A 166 -3.75 37.72 -18.36
N SER A 167 -2.80 38.10 -19.20
CA SER A 167 -1.88 39.24 -19.07
C SER A 167 -1.68 39.77 -20.50
N PRO A 168 -1.27 41.04 -20.74
CA PRO A 168 -0.52 41.91 -19.83
C PRO A 168 -0.96 43.42 -19.80
N ASP A 169 -0.27 44.14 -18.90
CA ASP A 169 0.21 45.54 -19.00
C ASP A 169 -0.54 46.78 -18.44
N ASN A 170 0.10 47.34 -17.38
CA ASN A 170 0.66 48.70 -17.21
C ASN A 170 -0.19 49.95 -16.84
N LYS A 171 0.44 50.76 -15.96
CA LYS A 171 0.29 52.19 -15.57
C LYS A 171 -0.62 52.65 -14.40
N GLN A 172 0.09 53.14 -13.36
CA GLN A 172 -0.03 54.45 -12.65
C GLN A 172 -1.36 54.91 -12.01
N SER A 173 -1.34 55.05 -10.67
CA SER A 173 -1.31 56.33 -9.91
C SER A 173 -2.21 56.41 -8.66
N LYS A 174 -1.56 56.77 -7.54
CA LYS A 174 -1.87 57.79 -6.49
C LYS A 174 -3.10 57.72 -5.55
N HIS A 175 -2.80 58.28 -4.35
CA HIS A 175 -3.61 58.79 -3.22
C HIS A 175 -4.07 57.74 -2.17
N GLU A 176 -3.47 57.73 -0.97
CA GLU A 176 -3.73 58.58 0.23
C GLU A 176 -5.04 58.20 0.93
N ASN A 177 -5.22 58.16 2.25
CA ASN A 177 -4.44 58.48 3.45
C ASN A 177 -5.22 57.92 4.67
N ASN A 178 -4.64 58.13 5.86
CA ASN A 178 -5.20 58.09 7.23
C ASN A 178 -5.09 56.75 7.98
N LYS A 179 -4.14 56.67 8.92
CA LYS A 179 -4.18 57.12 10.34
C LYS A 179 -5.03 56.14 11.17
N SER A 180 -4.55 55.54 12.25
CA SER A 180 -3.93 56.12 13.46
C SER A 180 -3.18 55.00 14.20
N SER A 181 -1.91 55.18 14.60
CA SER A 181 -1.44 55.58 15.96
C SER A 181 -1.91 54.61 17.05
N SER A 182 -1.04 53.93 17.81
CA SER A 182 -0.12 54.48 18.84
C SER A 182 0.92 53.39 19.24
N THR A 183 2.24 53.64 19.17
CA THR A 183 3.17 53.98 20.30
C THR A 183 3.10 53.02 21.50
N GLN A 184 4.18 52.52 22.13
CA GLN A 184 5.60 52.92 22.17
C GLN A 184 6.43 51.87 22.97
N LYS A 185 7.63 51.56 22.44
CA LYS A 185 8.97 51.62 23.09
C LYS A 185 9.35 50.67 24.26
N VAL A 186 10.40 49.83 24.11
CA VAL A 186 11.85 50.03 24.51
C VAL A 186 12.11 49.43 25.92
N ASN A 187 13.16 48.69 26.33
CA ASN A 187 14.59 48.53 26.01
C ASN A 187 15.04 47.13 26.51
N SER A 188 15.83 46.34 25.79
CA SER A 188 17.31 46.12 25.91
C SER A 188 17.89 45.84 27.32
N HIS A 189 18.48 44.65 27.52
CA HIS A 189 19.84 44.48 28.04
C HIS A 189 20.42 43.07 27.76
N GLU A 190 21.59 43.08 27.12
CA GLU A 190 22.81 42.24 27.23
C GLU A 190 22.93 41.28 28.46
N ASN A 191 23.69 40.17 28.50
CA ASN A 191 24.97 39.79 27.86
C ASN A 191 25.27 38.28 28.08
N ASN A 192 26.05 37.66 27.16
CA ASN A 192 27.04 36.55 27.28
C ASN A 192 26.74 35.30 28.15
N ASN A 193 27.07 34.05 27.79
CA ASN A 193 28.31 33.53 27.21
C ASN A 193 28.13 32.04 26.79
N LYS A 194 28.91 31.60 25.79
CA LYS A 194 29.36 30.23 25.42
C LYS A 194 28.58 28.99 25.90
N ASN A 195 28.16 28.14 24.95
CA ASN A 195 28.69 26.77 24.81
C ASN A 195 28.11 25.98 23.61
N THR A 196 28.99 25.13 23.08
CA THR A 196 28.76 23.91 22.27
C THR A 196 27.36 23.31 22.33
N SER A 197 26.77 22.94 21.18
CA SER A 197 25.70 21.93 21.16
C SER A 197 25.51 21.24 19.80
N ASP A 198 25.60 19.92 19.86
CA ASP A 198 24.88 18.99 19.01
C ASP A 198 23.40 19.39 18.87
N LYS A 199 22.90 19.37 17.64
CA LYS A 199 21.53 19.78 17.30
C LYS A 199 20.48 18.82 17.88
N PRO A 200 19.50 19.30 18.70
CA PRO A 200 18.33 18.54 19.10
C PRO A 200 17.22 18.58 18.00
N GLN A 201 16.51 17.46 17.83
CA GLN A 201 15.31 17.38 16.98
C GLN A 201 14.03 17.78 17.75
N LYS A 202 13.25 18.69 17.12
CA LYS A 202 11.83 19.06 17.29
C LYS A 202 11.31 19.48 18.69
N ARG A 203 10.84 20.74 18.74
CA ARG A 203 10.10 21.42 19.83
C ARG A 203 8.83 20.64 20.22
N ILE A 204 8.73 20.28 21.50
CA ILE A 204 7.58 19.65 22.16
C ILE A 204 6.94 20.71 23.05
N GLU A 205 5.61 20.90 22.98
CA GLU A 205 4.88 21.73 23.94
C GLU A 205 4.17 20.81 24.93
N SER A 206 4.62 20.81 26.19
CA SER A 206 3.90 20.26 27.34
C SER A 206 3.15 21.40 28.03
N LYS A 207 1.85 21.22 28.32
CA LYS A 207 1.08 22.13 29.17
C LYS A 207 0.58 21.36 30.38
N ASP A 208 0.70 21.96 31.57
CA ASP A 208 -0.06 21.55 32.75
C ASP A 208 -1.55 21.73 32.45
N ILE A 209 -2.36 20.70 32.72
CA ILE A 209 -3.81 20.74 32.50
C ILE A 209 -4.49 21.14 33.81
N THR A 210 -5.18 22.29 33.81
CA THR A 210 -6.18 22.65 34.82
C THR A 210 -7.49 21.90 34.56
N ASP A 211 -8.24 21.62 35.62
CA ASP A 211 -9.32 20.59 35.74
C ASP A 211 -10.51 20.68 34.76
N GLU A 212 -10.51 21.59 33.79
CA GLU A 212 -11.62 21.86 32.87
C GLU A 212 -11.76 20.81 31.74
N TYR A 213 -10.73 20.01 31.48
CA TYR A 213 -10.77 18.90 30.49
C TYR A 213 -11.16 17.53 31.08
N THR A 214 -11.54 17.47 32.36
CA THR A 214 -11.98 16.23 33.03
C THR A 214 -13.46 16.28 33.38
N LYS A 215 -14.33 16.08 32.38
CA LYS A 215 -15.69 15.56 32.61
C LYS A 215 -15.97 14.35 31.72
N GLU A 216 -15.20 13.30 31.95
CA GLU A 216 -15.72 11.93 31.89
C GLU A 216 -15.19 11.18 33.12
N SER A 217 -16.10 10.46 33.75
CA SER A 217 -16.08 10.03 35.14
C SER A 217 -14.92 9.11 35.52
N GLY A 218 -14.35 9.42 36.69
CA GLY A 218 -13.34 8.69 37.44
C GLY A 218 -13.37 7.17 37.36
N LYS A 219 -12.30 6.61 36.78
CA LYS A 219 -11.41 5.62 37.40
C LYS A 219 -10.12 5.54 36.59
N PRO A 220 -8.92 5.52 37.20
CA PRO A 220 -7.70 5.20 36.47
C PRO A 220 -7.84 3.80 35.86
N MET A 221 -7.85 3.70 34.53
CA MET A 221 -7.84 2.41 33.84
C MET A 221 -6.57 1.65 34.26
N LYS A 222 -6.74 0.41 34.73
CA LYS A 222 -5.63 -0.53 34.99
C LYS A 222 -4.69 -0.53 33.78
N VAL A 223 -3.39 -0.60 34.04
CA VAL A 223 -2.35 -0.88 33.04
C VAL A 223 -2.88 -1.95 32.10
N ALA A 224 -3.07 -1.62 30.84
CA ALA A 224 -3.65 -2.52 29.87
C ALA A 224 -2.64 -3.63 29.56
N THR A 225 -2.61 -4.66 30.41
CA THR A 225 -1.95 -5.94 30.11
C THR A 225 -2.64 -6.64 28.93
N ASN A 226 -3.88 -6.24 28.61
CA ASN A 226 -4.68 -6.73 27.50
C ASN A 226 -5.27 -5.57 26.66
N ALA A 227 -4.45 -4.61 26.22
CA ALA A 227 -4.87 -3.75 25.10
C ALA A 227 -4.99 -4.63 23.85
N THR A 228 -6.19 -5.15 23.58
CA THR A 228 -6.48 -5.84 22.31
C THR A 228 -6.19 -4.86 21.18
N SER A 229 -5.20 -5.21 20.36
CA SER A 229 -4.88 -4.48 19.14
C SER A 229 -6.14 -4.24 18.33
N PRO A 230 -6.42 -3.01 17.82
CA PRO A 230 -7.44 -2.85 16.82
C PRO A 230 -7.10 -3.77 15.65
N CYS A 231 -8.14 -4.45 15.23
CA CYS A 231 -8.03 -5.55 14.32
C CYS A 231 -7.78 -5.02 12.92
N ILE A 232 -6.53 -5.10 12.44
CA ILE A 232 -6.16 -4.57 11.12
C ILE A 232 -7.07 -5.13 10.01
N CYS A 233 -7.55 -6.36 10.17
CA CYS A 233 -8.45 -7.01 9.23
C CYS A 233 -9.87 -6.42 9.26
N LYS A 234 -10.31 -5.83 10.39
CA LYS A 234 -11.62 -5.18 10.58
C LYS A 234 -11.71 -3.83 9.89
N GLN A 235 -10.58 -3.13 9.75
CA GLN A 235 -10.51 -1.91 8.94
C GLN A 235 -10.78 -2.18 7.45
N TYR A 236 -10.52 -3.39 6.96
CA TYR A 236 -10.66 -3.76 5.55
C TYR A 236 -11.87 -4.68 5.35
N ASN A 237 -13.04 -4.24 5.81
CA ASN A 237 -14.28 -4.95 5.60
C ASN A 237 -14.84 -4.61 4.21
N LEU A 238 -14.64 -5.50 3.25
CA LEU A 238 -15.00 -5.29 1.84
C LEU A 238 -16.24 -6.09 1.46
N ALA A 239 -16.86 -5.73 0.33
CA ALA A 239 -17.85 -6.59 -0.31
C ALA A 239 -17.31 -8.03 -0.45
N TRP A 240 -18.11 -9.02 -0.05
CA TRP A 240 -17.71 -10.44 -0.02
C TRP A 240 -16.48 -10.75 0.84
N GLY A 241 -16.17 -9.89 1.81
CA GLY A 241 -14.99 -10.02 2.66
C GLY A 241 -14.91 -11.35 3.41
N SER A 242 -16.04 -11.99 3.74
CA SER A 242 -16.09 -13.29 4.41
C SER A 242 -15.66 -14.47 3.52
N LYS A 243 -15.60 -14.28 2.20
CA LYS A 243 -15.18 -15.31 1.23
C LYS A 243 -13.68 -15.39 1.05
N VAL A 244 -12.93 -14.44 1.60
CA VAL A 244 -11.50 -14.28 1.33
C VAL A 244 -10.72 -14.03 2.62
N SER A 245 -9.41 -14.30 2.59
CA SER A 245 -8.56 -14.10 3.76
C SER A 245 -8.33 -12.61 4.05
N CYS A 246 -7.91 -12.30 5.28
CA CYS A 246 -7.49 -10.95 5.64
C CYS A 246 -6.35 -10.42 4.73
N GLU A 247 -5.42 -11.29 4.33
CA GLU A 247 -4.32 -10.88 3.44
C GLU A 247 -4.83 -10.51 2.05
N PHE A 248 -5.81 -11.26 1.54
CA PHE A 248 -6.47 -10.93 0.28
C PHE A 248 -7.14 -9.54 0.35
N ARG A 249 -7.92 -9.27 1.41
CA ARG A 249 -8.59 -7.95 1.59
C ARG A 249 -7.59 -6.80 1.68
N LYS A 250 -6.51 -6.97 2.46
CA LYS A 250 -5.41 -5.99 2.54
C LYS A 250 -4.79 -5.73 1.17
N ARG A 251 -4.53 -6.79 0.38
CA ARG A 251 -3.94 -6.65 -0.94
C ARG A 251 -4.89 -5.92 -1.90
N VAL A 252 -6.19 -6.21 -1.88
CA VAL A 252 -7.20 -5.52 -2.70
C VAL A 252 -7.27 -4.03 -2.38
N ILE A 253 -7.31 -3.65 -1.10
CA ILE A 253 -7.24 -2.24 -0.70
C ILE A 253 -5.95 -1.59 -1.18
N LYS A 254 -4.82 -2.30 -1.07
CA LYS A 254 -3.54 -1.77 -1.57
C LYS A 254 -3.55 -1.54 -3.08
N ILE A 255 -4.18 -2.42 -3.84
CA ILE A 255 -4.37 -2.26 -5.29
C ILE A 255 -5.23 -1.04 -5.56
N ALA A 256 -6.37 -0.91 -4.89
CA ALA A 256 -7.26 0.23 -5.08
C ALA A 256 -6.58 1.56 -4.72
N GLN A 257 -5.78 1.61 -3.65
CA GLN A 257 -4.97 2.80 -3.31
C GLN A 257 -3.94 3.15 -4.38
N ASN A 258 -3.38 2.16 -5.07
CA ASN A 258 -2.37 2.38 -6.11
C ASN A 258 -3.01 2.83 -7.44
N LEU A 259 -4.20 2.33 -7.77
CA LEU A 259 -4.89 2.59 -9.03
C LEU A 259 -5.85 3.79 -8.96
N TRP A 260 -6.55 3.92 -7.83
CA TRP A 260 -7.61 4.90 -7.57
C TRP A 260 -7.44 5.51 -6.17
N PRO A 261 -6.36 6.29 -5.93
CA PRO A 261 -6.02 6.79 -4.60
C PRO A 261 -7.11 7.66 -3.96
N ASN A 262 -7.94 8.33 -4.77
CA ASN A 262 -8.99 9.23 -4.30
C ASN A 262 -10.31 8.51 -3.96
N ASP A 263 -10.46 7.22 -4.31
CA ASP A 263 -11.70 6.46 -4.09
C ASP A 263 -11.41 4.98 -3.72
N SER A 264 -10.33 4.77 -2.97
CA SER A 264 -9.74 3.44 -2.82
C SER A 264 -10.62 2.42 -2.06
N GLU A 265 -11.39 2.86 -1.08
CA GLU A 265 -12.26 1.95 -0.29
C GLU A 265 -13.46 1.47 -1.11
N ASN A 266 -14.09 2.38 -1.86
CA ASN A 266 -15.18 2.06 -2.77
C ASN A 266 -14.69 1.16 -3.90
N MET A 267 -13.61 1.56 -4.58
CA MET A 267 -13.04 0.79 -5.69
C MET A 267 -12.55 -0.60 -5.26
N ALA A 268 -12.08 -0.76 -4.01
CA ALA A 268 -11.75 -2.08 -3.48
C ALA A 268 -12.98 -2.99 -3.41
N SER A 269 -14.11 -2.51 -2.90
CA SER A 269 -15.36 -3.28 -2.87
C SER A 269 -15.94 -3.52 -4.26
N GLN A 270 -15.82 -2.57 -5.19
CA GLN A 270 -16.20 -2.77 -6.59
C GLN A 270 -15.34 -3.84 -7.27
N LEU A 271 -14.02 -3.84 -7.03
CA LEU A 271 -13.12 -4.85 -7.55
C LEU A 271 -13.43 -6.24 -6.95
N MET A 272 -13.82 -6.31 -5.68
CA MET A 272 -14.34 -7.55 -5.08
C MET A 272 -15.60 -8.06 -5.78
N ALA A 273 -16.53 -7.17 -6.15
CA ALA A 273 -17.75 -7.53 -6.88
C ALA A 273 -17.44 -8.07 -8.29
N VAL A 274 -16.50 -7.44 -9.00
CA VAL A 274 -16.01 -7.93 -10.31
C VAL A 274 -15.41 -9.33 -10.16
N MET A 275 -14.50 -9.52 -9.19
CA MET A 275 -13.91 -10.84 -8.95
C MET A 275 -14.95 -11.87 -8.52
N HIS A 276 -15.97 -11.48 -7.75
CA HIS A 276 -17.07 -12.37 -7.40
C HIS A 276 -17.82 -12.83 -8.65
N LEU A 277 -18.22 -11.93 -9.54
CA LEU A 277 -18.93 -12.29 -10.78
C LEU A 277 -18.06 -13.20 -11.67
N GLU A 278 -16.82 -12.80 -11.94
CA GLU A 278 -15.89 -13.51 -12.83
C GLU A 278 -15.44 -14.88 -12.29
N SER A 279 -15.44 -15.07 -10.97
CA SER A 279 -15.05 -16.33 -10.33
C SER A 279 -16.22 -17.21 -9.91
N ALA A 280 -17.45 -16.91 -10.36
CA ALA A 280 -18.67 -17.57 -9.90
C ALA A 280 -18.79 -17.61 -8.37
N GLY A 281 -18.37 -16.53 -7.71
CA GLY A 281 -18.39 -16.34 -6.26
C GLY A 281 -17.31 -17.07 -5.46
N THR A 282 -16.40 -17.77 -6.14
CA THR A 282 -15.40 -18.64 -5.47
C THR A 282 -14.12 -17.93 -5.07
N PHE A 283 -13.78 -16.81 -5.72
CA PHE A 283 -12.46 -16.16 -5.63
C PHE A 283 -11.28 -17.13 -5.88
N SER A 284 -11.52 -18.20 -6.64
CA SER A 284 -10.50 -19.20 -6.93
C SER A 284 -9.59 -18.75 -8.07
N PRO A 285 -8.26 -18.89 -7.94
CA PRO A 285 -7.33 -18.56 -9.02
C PRO A 285 -7.34 -19.57 -10.17
N LYS A 286 -8.05 -20.70 -10.00
CA LYS A 286 -8.13 -21.82 -10.97
C LYS A 286 -9.44 -21.84 -11.77
N ILE A 287 -10.43 -21.05 -11.36
CA ILE A 287 -11.76 -21.04 -11.97
C ILE A 287 -11.68 -20.58 -13.43
N GLY A 288 -12.52 -21.15 -14.30
CA GLY A 288 -12.61 -20.76 -15.69
C GLY A 288 -12.41 -21.92 -16.67
N THR A 289 -12.60 -21.62 -17.95
CA THR A 289 -12.64 -22.62 -19.02
C THR A 289 -11.28 -23.17 -19.43
N PHE A 290 -10.18 -22.48 -19.10
CA PHE A 290 -8.83 -22.91 -19.46
C PHE A 290 -8.48 -24.26 -18.81
N ILE A 291 -8.72 -24.39 -17.50
CA ILE A 291 -8.43 -25.62 -16.76
C ILE A 291 -9.48 -26.69 -17.03
N SER A 292 -10.78 -26.34 -17.01
CA SER A 292 -11.84 -27.34 -17.20
C SER A 292 -11.81 -27.98 -18.59
N LYS A 293 -11.42 -27.24 -19.63
CA LYS A 293 -11.28 -27.75 -21.00
C LYS A 293 -9.86 -28.26 -21.33
N LYS A 294 -8.95 -28.33 -20.33
CA LYS A 294 -7.56 -28.81 -20.50
C LYS A 294 -6.81 -28.14 -21.66
N LEU A 295 -6.94 -26.82 -21.78
CA LEU A 295 -6.38 -26.06 -22.90
C LEU A 295 -4.89 -25.78 -22.71
N THR A 296 -4.17 -25.65 -23.82
CA THR A 296 -2.79 -25.19 -23.88
C THR A 296 -2.73 -23.66 -23.86
N ASP A 297 -1.60 -23.08 -23.43
CA ASP A 297 -1.44 -21.61 -23.33
C ASP A 297 -1.62 -20.86 -24.65
N ASP A 298 -1.43 -21.52 -25.79
CA ASP A 298 -1.61 -20.97 -27.13
C ASP A 298 -3.05 -21.07 -27.67
N ALA A 299 -3.92 -21.86 -27.03
CA ALA A 299 -5.31 -22.03 -27.43
C ALA A 299 -6.05 -20.68 -27.52
N LYS A 300 -6.81 -20.47 -28.60
CA LYS A 300 -7.51 -19.19 -28.85
C LYS A 300 -8.50 -18.82 -27.73
N GLY A 301 -9.28 -19.80 -27.26
CA GLY A 301 -10.22 -19.65 -26.13
C GLY A 301 -9.60 -20.04 -24.78
N GLY A 302 -10.40 -19.94 -23.72
CA GLY A 302 -10.00 -20.34 -22.37
C GLY A 302 -9.65 -19.17 -21.47
N TYR A 303 -10.29 -19.13 -20.32
CA TYR A 303 -10.10 -18.09 -19.31
C TYR A 303 -9.74 -18.71 -17.96
N VAL A 304 -9.01 -17.98 -17.13
CA VAL A 304 -8.56 -18.47 -15.82
C VAL A 304 -8.52 -17.37 -14.76
N GLY A 305 -8.94 -17.72 -13.55
CA GLY A 305 -8.65 -16.95 -12.35
C GLY A 305 -9.66 -15.85 -12.00
N LEU A 306 -9.24 -15.00 -11.08
CA LEU A 306 -10.05 -14.01 -10.35
C LEU A 306 -10.83 -13.05 -11.25
N ILE A 307 -10.27 -12.70 -12.42
CA ILE A 307 -10.90 -11.82 -13.41
C ILE A 307 -10.94 -12.48 -14.80
N GLN A 308 -10.93 -13.82 -14.86
CA GLN A 308 -10.96 -14.58 -16.12
C GLN A 308 -9.90 -14.10 -17.14
N PHE A 309 -8.60 -14.23 -16.81
CA PHE A 309 -7.51 -13.88 -17.72
C PHE A 309 -7.55 -14.74 -18.99
N GLY A 310 -7.79 -14.10 -20.14
CA GLY A 310 -7.74 -14.73 -21.46
C GLY A 310 -6.33 -14.77 -22.07
N LYS A 311 -6.22 -15.33 -23.29
CA LYS A 311 -4.95 -15.43 -24.04
C LYS A 311 -4.25 -14.08 -24.20
N PHE A 312 -4.96 -13.08 -24.72
CA PHE A 312 -4.38 -11.76 -25.01
C PHE A 312 -3.94 -11.02 -23.74
N ALA A 313 -4.78 -11.01 -22.70
CA ALA A 313 -4.41 -10.42 -21.40
C ALA A 313 -3.14 -11.08 -20.84
N SER A 314 -3.01 -12.40 -20.97
CA SER A 314 -1.84 -13.15 -20.50
C SER A 314 -0.57 -12.78 -21.28
N ILE A 315 -0.68 -12.56 -22.60
CA ILE A 315 0.41 -12.08 -23.45
C ILE A 315 0.85 -10.67 -23.01
N ASP A 316 -0.09 -9.74 -22.87
CA ASP A 316 0.21 -8.35 -22.46
C ASP A 316 0.87 -8.29 -21.07
N LEU A 317 0.42 -9.16 -20.17
CA LEU A 317 0.96 -9.32 -18.81
C LEU A 317 2.27 -10.12 -18.75
N LYS A 318 2.69 -10.71 -19.86
CA LYS A 318 3.89 -11.57 -19.98
C LYS A 318 3.87 -12.73 -18.99
N VAL A 319 2.72 -13.40 -18.87
CA VAL A 319 2.51 -14.55 -17.98
C VAL A 319 1.74 -15.65 -18.72
N LYS A 320 1.98 -16.92 -18.39
CA LYS A 320 1.20 -18.05 -18.93
C LYS A 320 -0.08 -18.25 -18.14
N ARG A 321 -1.16 -18.68 -18.79
CA ARG A 321 -2.41 -19.08 -18.12
C ARG A 321 -2.18 -20.31 -17.24
N SER A 322 -1.30 -21.22 -17.67
CA SER A 322 -0.87 -22.37 -16.84
C SER A 322 -0.21 -21.95 -15.53
N ASP A 323 0.51 -20.82 -15.54
CA ASP A 323 1.20 -20.32 -14.36
C ASP A 323 0.24 -19.54 -13.46
N LEU A 324 -0.64 -18.71 -14.05
CA LEU A 324 -1.74 -18.06 -13.33
C LEU A 324 -2.60 -19.06 -12.56
N ALA A 325 -2.91 -20.22 -13.16
CA ALA A 325 -3.70 -21.28 -12.51
C ALA A 325 -2.99 -21.93 -11.30
N LYS A 326 -1.66 -21.87 -11.23
CA LYS A 326 -0.87 -22.45 -10.14
C LYS A 326 -0.65 -21.46 -8.99
N MET A 327 -0.93 -20.18 -9.21
CA MET A 327 -0.78 -19.14 -8.19
C MET A 327 -1.83 -19.28 -7.10
N SER A 328 -1.50 -18.76 -5.91
CA SER A 328 -2.52 -18.46 -4.91
C SER A 328 -3.38 -17.28 -5.36
N ALA A 329 -4.58 -17.15 -4.78
CA ALA A 329 -5.46 -16.01 -5.06
C ALA A 329 -4.75 -14.67 -4.77
N VAL A 330 -3.99 -14.59 -3.68
CA VAL A 330 -3.22 -13.37 -3.31
C VAL A 330 -2.11 -13.06 -4.32
N GLN A 331 -1.40 -14.07 -4.82
CA GLN A 331 -0.39 -13.86 -5.88
C GLN A 331 -1.03 -13.41 -7.19
N GLN A 332 -2.20 -13.94 -7.53
CA GLN A 332 -2.90 -13.58 -8.76
C GLN A 332 -3.40 -12.12 -8.74
N LEU A 333 -3.66 -11.55 -7.55
CA LEU A 333 -3.97 -10.12 -7.39
C LEU A 333 -2.87 -9.18 -7.92
N ASP A 334 -1.60 -9.58 -7.92
CA ASP A 334 -0.53 -8.78 -8.52
C ASP A 334 -0.74 -8.61 -10.04
N TYR A 335 -1.30 -9.63 -10.69
CA TYR A 335 -1.64 -9.58 -12.10
C TYR A 335 -2.94 -8.84 -12.35
N VAL A 336 -3.89 -8.88 -11.41
CA VAL A 336 -5.07 -8.00 -11.44
C VAL A 336 -4.64 -6.53 -11.42
N GLU A 337 -3.73 -6.15 -10.51
CA GLU A 337 -3.20 -4.77 -10.46
C GLU A 337 -2.50 -4.38 -11.77
N LYS A 338 -1.66 -5.26 -12.32
CA LYS A 338 -0.98 -5.01 -13.60
C LYS A 338 -1.98 -4.87 -14.75
N TYR A 339 -3.02 -5.69 -14.79
CA TYR A 339 -4.04 -5.67 -15.84
C TYR A 339 -4.75 -4.32 -15.92
N TYR A 340 -5.14 -3.75 -14.76
CA TYR A 340 -5.72 -2.41 -14.71
C TYR A 340 -4.71 -1.25 -14.86
N LYS A 341 -3.41 -1.54 -14.93
CA LYS A 341 -2.39 -0.56 -15.35
C LYS A 341 -2.17 -0.55 -16.86
N LEU A 342 -2.45 -1.66 -17.56
CA LEU A 342 -2.29 -1.73 -19.01
C LEU A 342 -3.09 -0.64 -19.70
N ASN A 343 -2.48 0.04 -20.68
CA ASN A 343 -3.13 1.08 -21.48
C ASN A 343 -3.78 2.21 -20.66
N SER A 344 -3.26 2.44 -19.45
CA SER A 344 -3.80 3.38 -18.46
C SER A 344 -5.29 3.13 -18.15
N ALA A 345 -5.70 1.86 -18.08
CA ALA A 345 -7.10 1.50 -17.83
C ALA A 345 -7.70 2.21 -16.61
N HIS A 346 -6.96 2.21 -15.50
CA HIS A 346 -7.36 2.86 -14.25
C HIS A 346 -7.74 4.34 -14.40
N THR A 347 -7.20 5.07 -15.38
CA THR A 347 -7.57 6.49 -15.63
C THR A 347 -8.81 6.64 -16.51
N LYS A 348 -9.22 5.57 -17.22
CA LYS A 348 -10.39 5.56 -18.13
C LYS A 348 -11.64 4.99 -17.46
N ILE A 349 -11.46 4.18 -16.43
CA ILE A 349 -12.55 3.60 -15.65
C ILE A 349 -13.13 4.68 -14.74
N LYS A 350 -14.41 5.03 -14.98
CA LYS A 350 -15.12 6.10 -14.27
C LYS A 350 -16.12 5.59 -13.22
N ASN A 351 -16.58 4.35 -13.35
CA ASN A 351 -17.64 3.75 -12.54
C ASN A 351 -17.54 2.21 -12.51
N LEU A 352 -18.41 1.58 -11.73
CA LEU A 352 -18.50 0.12 -11.57
C LEU A 352 -18.70 -0.61 -12.92
N THR A 353 -19.59 -0.11 -13.76
CA THR A 353 -19.91 -0.71 -15.07
C THR A 353 -18.68 -0.70 -15.98
N GLY A 354 -17.96 0.42 -16.03
CA GLY A 354 -16.70 0.54 -16.75
C GLY A 354 -15.59 -0.34 -16.16
N LEU A 355 -15.54 -0.52 -14.84
CA LEU A 355 -14.59 -1.41 -14.18
C LEU A 355 -14.81 -2.86 -14.65
N TYR A 356 -16.06 -3.30 -14.66
CA TYR A 356 -16.43 -4.65 -15.11
C TYR A 356 -16.25 -4.84 -16.61
N LEU A 357 -16.73 -3.90 -17.43
CA LEU A 357 -16.57 -3.96 -18.87
C LEU A 357 -15.10 -3.91 -19.29
N TRP A 358 -14.19 -3.36 -18.49
CA TRP A 358 -12.75 -3.47 -18.80
C TRP A 358 -12.25 -4.93 -18.77
N VAL A 359 -12.86 -5.80 -17.97
CA VAL A 359 -12.56 -7.23 -17.93
C VAL A 359 -13.25 -7.97 -19.06
N ASN A 360 -14.57 -7.81 -19.17
CA ASN A 360 -15.40 -8.59 -20.09
C ASN A 360 -15.33 -8.07 -21.53
N TYR A 361 -15.39 -6.75 -21.72
CA TYR A 361 -15.47 -6.12 -23.04
C TYR A 361 -14.78 -4.73 -23.11
N PRO A 362 -13.44 -4.66 -22.97
CA PRO A 362 -12.72 -3.38 -22.81
C PRO A 362 -12.83 -2.41 -23.98
N LYS A 363 -13.31 -2.85 -25.15
CA LYS A 363 -13.58 -2.00 -26.31
C LYS A 363 -14.59 -0.88 -25.97
N ASN A 364 -15.68 -1.20 -25.28
CA ASN A 364 -16.69 -0.20 -24.89
C ASN A 364 -16.10 0.91 -24.02
N VAL A 365 -15.27 0.55 -23.04
CA VAL A 365 -14.62 1.54 -22.18
C VAL A 365 -13.62 2.40 -22.96
N LYS A 366 -12.85 1.80 -23.89
CA LYS A 366 -11.88 2.54 -24.72
C LYS A 366 -12.54 3.56 -25.65
N GLU A 367 -13.73 3.23 -26.16
CA GLU A 367 -14.51 4.06 -27.08
C GLU A 367 -15.52 4.96 -26.34
N ASN A 368 -15.55 4.93 -25.00
CA ASN A 368 -16.53 5.63 -24.16
C ASN A 368 -17.99 5.32 -24.57
N ARG A 369 -18.27 4.06 -24.91
CA ARG A 369 -19.61 3.50 -25.20
C ARG A 369 -20.17 2.83 -23.93
N LEU A 370 -20.62 3.66 -23.00
CA LEU A 370 -21.08 3.26 -21.66
C LEU A 370 -22.48 3.79 -21.34
N GLU A 371 -23.22 4.29 -22.33
CA GLU A 371 -24.62 4.68 -22.16
C GLU A 371 -25.51 3.43 -22.13
N ASP A 372 -26.69 3.51 -21.50
CA ASP A 372 -27.54 2.34 -21.21
C ASP A 372 -27.82 1.46 -22.43
N GLU A 373 -28.14 2.06 -23.57
CA GLU A 373 -28.49 1.37 -24.82
C GLU A 373 -27.28 0.98 -25.68
N ASP A 374 -26.06 1.29 -25.26
CA ASP A 374 -24.86 0.86 -26.00
C ASP A 374 -24.75 -0.66 -26.04
N ILE A 375 -24.46 -1.20 -27.21
CA ILE A 375 -24.33 -2.65 -27.41
C ILE A 375 -22.94 -3.13 -26.96
N VAL A 376 -22.94 -4.16 -26.10
CA VAL A 376 -21.76 -4.92 -25.66
C VAL A 376 -21.58 -6.17 -26.53
N TYR A 377 -22.63 -6.99 -26.63
CA TYR A 377 -22.65 -8.18 -27.47
C TYR A 377 -23.88 -8.16 -28.37
N ALA A 378 -23.74 -8.66 -29.60
CA ALA A 378 -24.88 -8.88 -30.49
C ALA A 378 -24.88 -10.32 -30.96
N ALA A 379 -26.07 -10.90 -31.08
CA ALA A 379 -26.28 -12.14 -31.81
C ALA A 379 -25.80 -11.95 -33.26
N PRO A 380 -25.27 -13.00 -33.91
CA PRO A 380 -24.92 -12.92 -35.31
C PRO A 380 -26.18 -12.62 -36.14
N LYS A 381 -26.08 -11.61 -37.02
CA LYS A 381 -27.20 -11.16 -37.84
C LYS A 381 -27.86 -12.33 -38.58
N ASP A 382 -29.18 -12.43 -38.43
CA ASP A 382 -30.08 -13.40 -39.03
C ASP A 382 -29.76 -14.87 -38.75
N ALA A 383 -28.90 -15.16 -37.78
CA ALA A 383 -28.60 -16.54 -37.39
C ALA A 383 -29.79 -17.18 -36.66
N GLU A 384 -30.17 -18.38 -37.08
CA GLU A 384 -31.15 -19.19 -36.38
C GLU A 384 -30.67 -19.49 -34.94
N VAL A 385 -31.58 -19.41 -33.97
CA VAL A 385 -31.25 -19.54 -32.53
C VAL A 385 -30.70 -20.91 -32.16
N THR A 386 -30.97 -21.94 -32.97
CA THR A 386 -30.44 -23.30 -32.83
C THR A 386 -29.10 -23.51 -33.55
N SER A 387 -28.66 -22.55 -34.36
CA SER A 387 -27.44 -22.68 -35.14
C SER A 387 -26.20 -22.62 -34.24
N LYS A 388 -25.17 -23.40 -34.59
CA LYS A 388 -23.87 -23.35 -33.91
C LYS A 388 -23.30 -21.93 -33.81
N LYS A 389 -23.48 -21.13 -34.87
CA LYS A 389 -23.04 -19.73 -34.93
C LYS A 389 -23.69 -18.87 -33.84
N PHE A 390 -24.99 -19.06 -33.59
CA PHE A 390 -25.71 -18.36 -32.54
C PHE A 390 -25.32 -18.89 -31.16
N LEU A 391 -25.32 -20.22 -30.98
CA LEU A 391 -25.02 -20.85 -29.70
C LEU A 391 -23.60 -20.55 -29.21
N GLU A 392 -22.62 -20.42 -30.10
CA GLU A 392 -21.23 -20.06 -29.75
C GLU A 392 -21.00 -18.54 -29.66
N SER A 393 -22.01 -17.71 -29.91
CA SER A 393 -21.86 -16.25 -29.88
C SER A 393 -21.64 -15.71 -28.46
N PRO A 394 -20.89 -14.61 -28.28
CA PRO A 394 -20.72 -13.98 -26.97
C PRO A 394 -22.04 -13.58 -26.30
N TYR A 395 -23.04 -13.19 -27.09
CA TYR A 395 -24.39 -12.92 -26.60
C TYR A 395 -25.00 -14.16 -25.92
N HIS A 396 -25.02 -15.31 -26.61
CA HIS A 396 -25.59 -16.54 -26.06
C HIS A 396 -24.76 -17.13 -24.91
N GLN A 397 -23.43 -17.00 -24.97
CA GLN A 397 -22.52 -17.56 -23.96
C GLN A 397 -22.53 -16.80 -22.62
N ASN A 398 -23.22 -15.66 -22.53
CA ASN A 398 -23.33 -14.86 -21.30
C ASN A 398 -24.80 -14.66 -20.87
N PRO A 399 -25.53 -15.74 -20.56
CA PRO A 399 -26.97 -15.66 -20.29
C PRO A 399 -27.31 -14.83 -19.04
N SER A 400 -26.36 -14.57 -18.14
CA SER A 400 -26.57 -13.68 -16.98
C SER A 400 -27.01 -12.28 -17.39
N PHE A 401 -26.61 -11.80 -18.58
CA PHE A 401 -26.97 -10.49 -19.09
C PHE A 401 -28.25 -10.47 -19.91
N MET A 402 -28.91 -11.60 -20.15
CA MET A 402 -30.17 -11.61 -20.90
C MET A 402 -31.32 -11.17 -19.99
N LYS A 403 -31.61 -9.87 -19.90
CA LYS A 403 -32.65 -9.30 -19.03
C LYS A 403 -33.92 -8.89 -19.77
N GLU A 404 -33.91 -8.82 -21.09
CA GLU A 404 -35.08 -8.46 -21.89
C GLU A 404 -36.13 -9.59 -21.86
N ASN A 405 -37.41 -9.21 -21.95
CA ASN A 405 -38.54 -10.14 -21.77
C ASN A 405 -38.56 -11.29 -22.80
N GLU A 406 -38.06 -11.05 -24.01
CA GLU A 406 -38.05 -12.03 -25.09
C GLU A 406 -36.92 -13.07 -24.97
N GLU A 407 -35.90 -12.80 -24.14
CA GLU A 407 -34.69 -13.63 -24.06
C GLU A 407 -34.85 -14.84 -23.15
N TYR A 408 -35.85 -14.82 -22.27
CA TYR A 408 -36.06 -15.88 -21.30
C TYR A 408 -37.48 -16.38 -21.27
N LYS A 409 -37.62 -17.67 -20.99
CA LYS A 409 -38.90 -18.32 -20.71
C LYS A 409 -38.90 -18.81 -19.27
N ARG A 410 -40.04 -18.67 -18.60
CA ARG A 410 -40.25 -19.25 -17.27
C ARG A 410 -40.95 -20.60 -17.42
N ASP A 411 -40.33 -21.61 -16.85
CA ASP A 411 -40.89 -22.95 -16.68
C ASP A 411 -40.98 -23.23 -15.17
N GLY A 412 -42.13 -22.88 -14.59
CA GLY A 412 -42.30 -22.84 -13.13
C GLY A 412 -41.30 -21.90 -12.46
N LYS A 413 -40.47 -22.43 -11.55
CA LYS A 413 -39.39 -21.68 -10.88
C LYS A 413 -38.10 -21.56 -11.73
N LYS A 414 -38.01 -22.27 -12.85
CA LYS A 414 -36.81 -22.31 -13.70
C LYS A 414 -36.90 -21.21 -14.75
N VAL A 415 -35.85 -20.40 -14.85
CA VAL A 415 -35.71 -19.40 -15.91
C VAL A 415 -34.75 -19.96 -16.94
N ILE A 416 -35.24 -20.18 -18.16
CA ILE A 416 -34.45 -20.65 -19.30
C ILE A 416 -34.12 -19.42 -20.15
N ARG A 417 -32.84 -19.03 -20.18
CA ARG A 417 -32.36 -17.89 -20.96
C ARG A 417 -31.76 -18.42 -22.26
N GLN A 418 -32.48 -18.24 -23.36
CA GLN A 418 -32.14 -18.78 -24.68
C GLN A 418 -31.75 -17.68 -25.67
N GLY A 419 -32.11 -16.43 -25.38
CA GLY A 419 -31.98 -15.31 -26.31
C GLY A 419 -32.95 -15.42 -27.48
N PHE A 420 -32.87 -14.46 -28.40
CA PHE A 420 -33.68 -14.43 -29.62
C PHE A 420 -32.86 -13.99 -30.84
N LYS A 421 -33.42 -14.20 -32.03
CA LYS A 421 -32.78 -13.82 -33.30
C LYS A 421 -32.52 -12.32 -33.32
N ASN A 422 -31.29 -11.92 -33.66
CA ASN A 422 -30.85 -10.52 -33.65
C ASN A 422 -30.84 -9.84 -32.26
N GLY A 423 -30.94 -10.60 -31.16
CA GLY A 423 -30.82 -10.07 -29.81
C GLY A 423 -29.44 -9.48 -29.49
N SER A 424 -29.37 -8.67 -28.44
CA SER A 424 -28.13 -8.00 -28.04
C SER A 424 -28.05 -7.78 -26.55
N THR A 425 -26.85 -7.89 -25.98
CA THR A 425 -26.57 -7.44 -24.62
C THR A 425 -26.24 -5.96 -24.62
N LYS A 426 -27.01 -5.18 -23.84
CA LYS A 426 -26.85 -3.74 -23.63
C LYS A 426 -26.08 -3.43 -22.35
N VAL A 427 -25.53 -2.22 -22.25
CA VAL A 427 -24.77 -1.80 -21.06
C VAL A 427 -25.63 -1.81 -19.81
N TRP A 428 -26.91 -1.40 -19.88
CA TRP A 428 -27.79 -1.41 -18.71
C TRP A 428 -27.97 -2.81 -18.10
N GLU A 429 -27.97 -3.86 -18.92
CA GLU A 429 -28.11 -5.25 -18.46
C GLU A 429 -26.87 -5.71 -17.69
N VAL A 430 -25.70 -5.32 -18.21
CA VAL A 430 -24.41 -5.56 -17.57
C VAL A 430 -24.32 -4.80 -16.25
N GLU A 431 -24.75 -3.54 -16.25
CA GLU A 431 -24.81 -2.68 -15.07
C GLU A 431 -25.69 -3.28 -13.97
N GLN A 432 -26.90 -3.73 -14.34
CA GLN A 432 -27.79 -4.40 -13.39
C GLN A 432 -27.15 -5.64 -12.76
N GLU A 433 -26.49 -6.48 -13.56
CA GLU A 433 -25.87 -7.70 -13.05
C GLU A 433 -24.67 -7.39 -12.11
N ILE A 434 -23.78 -6.47 -12.49
CA ILE A 434 -22.64 -6.13 -11.63
C ILE A 434 -23.08 -5.38 -10.36
N LYS A 435 -24.09 -4.50 -10.45
CA LYS A 435 -24.66 -3.81 -9.28
C LYS A 435 -25.27 -4.80 -8.29
N LYS A 436 -25.92 -5.86 -8.77
CA LYS A 436 -26.42 -6.94 -7.92
C LYS A 436 -25.27 -7.58 -7.13
N HIS A 437 -24.17 -7.93 -7.80
CA HIS A 437 -23.01 -8.52 -7.12
C HIS A 437 -22.37 -7.61 -6.08
N LEU A 438 -22.29 -6.30 -6.32
CA LEU A 438 -21.80 -5.35 -5.32
C LEU A 438 -22.77 -5.24 -4.13
N THR A 439 -24.06 -5.03 -4.42
CA THR A 439 -25.10 -4.81 -3.41
C THR A 439 -25.28 -6.04 -2.52
N GLU A 440 -25.23 -7.25 -3.08
CA GLU A 440 -25.25 -8.48 -2.28
C GLU A 440 -23.97 -8.64 -1.47
N GLY A 441 -22.82 -8.26 -2.01
CA GLY A 441 -21.52 -8.38 -1.34
C GLY A 441 -21.37 -7.50 -0.10
N ILE A 442 -22.01 -6.34 -0.08
CA ILE A 442 -22.00 -5.41 1.07
C ILE A 442 -23.01 -5.77 2.16
N LYS A 443 -23.90 -6.76 1.93
CA LYS A 443 -24.85 -7.21 2.96
C LYS A 443 -24.09 -7.81 4.14
N SER A 444 -24.60 -7.60 5.35
CA SER A 444 -23.89 -7.95 6.59
C SER A 444 -23.44 -9.41 6.66
N GLN A 445 -24.18 -10.36 6.09
CA GLN A 445 -23.82 -11.79 6.04
C GLN A 445 -22.60 -12.11 5.16
N ASN A 446 -22.29 -11.25 4.19
CA ASN A 446 -21.18 -11.43 3.23
C ASN A 446 -19.93 -10.62 3.62
N LEU A 447 -20.08 -9.74 4.61
CA LEU A 447 -18.98 -9.04 5.26
C LEU A 447 -18.25 -9.97 6.24
N GLU A 448 -16.96 -9.70 6.46
CA GLU A 448 -16.22 -10.43 7.48
C GLU A 448 -16.78 -10.11 8.86
N LYS A 449 -17.00 -11.14 9.67
CA LYS A 449 -17.47 -11.01 11.06
C LYS A 449 -16.46 -11.57 12.05
N ASN A 450 -15.64 -12.53 11.62
CA ASN A 450 -14.69 -13.25 12.44
C ASN A 450 -13.29 -12.75 12.11
N TYR A 451 -12.89 -11.70 12.81
CA TYR A 451 -11.57 -11.15 12.64
C TYR A 451 -10.60 -11.77 13.66
N ASN A 452 -9.49 -12.32 13.19
CA ASN A 452 -8.40 -12.70 14.09
C ASN A 452 -7.64 -11.43 14.51
N CYS A 453 -7.95 -10.98 15.72
CA CYS A 453 -7.50 -9.69 16.25
C CYS A 453 -6.42 -9.81 17.33
N ALA A 454 -5.85 -11.01 17.51
CA ALA A 454 -4.70 -11.17 18.35
C ALA A 454 -3.50 -10.44 17.74
N TYR A 455 -2.82 -9.61 18.54
CA TYR A 455 -1.42 -9.35 18.28
C TYR A 455 -0.74 -10.72 18.29
N ILE A 456 -0.16 -11.15 17.18
CA ILE A 456 0.67 -12.34 17.24
C ILE A 456 1.88 -11.93 18.08
N ASN A 457 1.91 -12.35 19.33
CA ASN A 457 3.11 -12.25 20.15
C ASN A 457 4.22 -12.95 19.37
N GLN A 458 5.25 -12.20 18.97
CA GLN A 458 6.41 -12.74 18.25
C GLN A 458 7.15 -13.84 19.05
N THR A 459 6.80 -14.02 20.32
CA THR A 459 7.23 -15.13 21.16
C THR A 459 6.56 -16.47 20.83
N GLU A 460 5.38 -16.50 20.21
CA GLU A 460 4.68 -17.74 19.82
C GLU A 460 4.80 -18.09 18.32
N ILE A 461 5.26 -17.16 17.45
CA ILE A 461 5.61 -17.48 16.04
C ILE A 461 6.91 -18.29 15.95
N LYS A 462 7.71 -18.35 17.02
CA LYS A 462 8.97 -19.13 17.00
C LYS A 462 8.78 -20.64 16.80
N ASN A 463 7.56 -21.16 16.67
CA ASN A 463 7.35 -22.59 16.48
C ASN A 463 6.43 -23.05 15.33
N THR A 464 6.01 -22.20 14.38
CA THR A 464 5.21 -22.70 13.24
C THR A 464 5.49 -21.98 11.91
N GLN A 465 6.71 -22.14 11.40
CA GLN A 465 7.00 -22.56 10.01
C GLN A 465 8.51 -22.65 9.83
N LYS A 466 9.11 -23.75 10.32
CA LYS A 466 10.49 -24.08 9.94
C LYS A 466 10.46 -24.46 8.46
N ILE A 467 11.25 -23.76 7.64
CA ILE A 467 11.42 -24.10 6.21
C ILE A 467 11.88 -25.56 6.15
N ASN A 468 11.22 -26.38 5.35
CA ASN A 468 11.63 -27.76 5.09
C ASN A 468 12.90 -27.73 4.21
N LEU A 469 14.07 -27.87 4.83
CA LEU A 469 15.38 -27.72 4.19
C LEU A 469 15.70 -28.90 3.28
N GLU A 470 15.18 -30.08 3.58
CA GLU A 470 15.27 -31.26 2.72
C GLU A 470 14.54 -31.01 1.40
N LYS A 471 13.34 -30.42 1.46
CA LYS A 471 12.55 -30.08 0.27
C LYS A 471 13.16 -28.95 -0.52
N PHE A 472 13.71 -27.93 0.16
CA PHE A 472 14.51 -26.89 -0.48
C PHE A 472 15.67 -27.48 -1.29
N ALA A 473 16.47 -28.35 -0.68
CA ALA A 473 17.61 -28.99 -1.32
C ALA A 473 17.21 -29.94 -2.47
N GLU A 474 16.13 -30.71 -2.30
CA GLU A 474 15.57 -31.56 -3.36
C GLU A 474 15.21 -30.75 -4.60
N ILE A 475 14.55 -29.60 -4.42
CA ILE A 475 14.10 -28.74 -5.52
C ILE A 475 15.28 -28.03 -6.19
N LEU A 476 16.29 -27.62 -5.43
CA LEU A 476 17.55 -27.12 -6.01
C LEU A 476 18.18 -28.17 -6.92
N ARG A 477 18.40 -29.39 -6.42
CA ARG A 477 18.98 -30.50 -7.21
C ARG A 477 18.20 -30.80 -8.47
N LYS A 478 16.87 -30.94 -8.33
CA LYS A 478 15.98 -31.34 -9.44
C LYS A 478 15.95 -30.32 -10.57
N ARG A 479 16.17 -29.03 -10.26
CA ARG A 479 16.07 -27.95 -11.24
C ARG A 479 17.43 -27.52 -11.80
N ALA A 480 18.52 -27.82 -11.10
CA ALA A 480 19.87 -27.44 -11.50
C ALA A 480 20.18 -27.85 -12.94
N LYS A 481 20.69 -26.90 -13.73
CA LYS A 481 21.21 -27.11 -15.08
C LYS A 481 22.69 -27.45 -15.04
N GLU A 482 23.24 -27.88 -16.17
CA GLU A 482 24.67 -28.18 -16.32
C GLU A 482 25.54 -26.91 -16.31
N LYS A 483 25.00 -25.79 -16.78
CA LYS A 483 25.66 -24.48 -16.83
C LYS A 483 24.71 -23.38 -16.38
N SER A 484 25.27 -22.26 -15.91
CA SER A 484 24.48 -21.09 -15.47
C SER A 484 23.49 -20.65 -16.55
N GLN A 485 22.30 -20.24 -16.11
CA GLN A 485 21.22 -19.69 -16.93
C GLN A 485 20.98 -18.21 -16.58
N HIS A 486 21.83 -17.61 -15.76
CA HIS A 486 21.67 -16.25 -15.20
C HIS A 486 20.34 -16.08 -14.44
N GLN A 487 19.84 -17.15 -13.80
CA GLN A 487 18.55 -17.17 -13.10
C GLN A 487 18.68 -17.64 -11.63
N CYS A 488 19.87 -17.55 -11.05
CA CYS A 488 20.20 -18.01 -9.71
C CYS A 488 19.16 -17.62 -8.64
N ALA A 489 18.79 -16.34 -8.55
CA ALA A 489 17.77 -15.83 -7.63
C ALA A 489 16.39 -16.47 -7.80
N LYS A 490 15.96 -16.71 -9.05
CA LYS A 490 14.68 -17.34 -9.36
C LYS A 490 14.67 -18.80 -8.91
N TYR A 491 15.77 -19.52 -9.06
CA TYR A 491 15.86 -20.95 -8.73
C TYR A 491 15.92 -21.15 -7.21
N VAL A 492 16.71 -20.34 -6.50
CA VAL A 492 16.75 -20.33 -5.03
C VAL A 492 15.39 -19.94 -4.45
N ARG A 493 14.69 -18.96 -5.03
CA ARG A 493 13.31 -18.62 -4.66
C ARG A 493 12.36 -19.81 -4.75
N ILE A 494 12.30 -20.46 -5.92
CA ILE A 494 11.37 -21.57 -6.15
C ILE A 494 11.64 -22.70 -5.16
N ALA A 495 12.91 -22.96 -4.85
CA ALA A 495 13.26 -23.94 -3.83
C ALA A 495 12.81 -23.51 -2.43
N LEU A 496 13.00 -22.25 -2.04
CA LEU A 496 12.57 -21.72 -0.75
C LEU A 496 11.04 -21.79 -0.59
N GLU A 497 10.30 -21.37 -1.61
CA GLU A 497 8.83 -21.44 -1.65
C GLU A 497 8.35 -22.90 -1.56
N ALA A 498 9.03 -23.83 -2.23
CA ALA A 498 8.72 -25.26 -2.12
C ALA A 498 9.05 -25.85 -0.75
N GLY A 499 10.04 -25.29 -0.04
CA GLY A 499 10.30 -25.56 1.37
C GLY A 499 9.32 -24.88 2.33
N GLY A 500 8.32 -24.15 1.82
CA GLY A 500 7.27 -23.50 2.61
C GLY A 500 7.57 -22.05 3.00
N ALA A 501 8.62 -21.43 2.47
CA ALA A 501 8.96 -20.04 2.78
C ALA A 501 8.07 -19.02 2.06
N ASP A 502 7.64 -17.97 2.78
CA ASP A 502 6.98 -16.81 2.17
C ASP A 502 7.99 -15.76 1.65
N THR A 503 8.37 -15.90 0.38
CA THR A 503 9.23 -14.94 -0.32
C THR A 503 8.46 -13.78 -0.95
N SER A 504 7.21 -13.51 -0.55
CA SER A 504 6.45 -12.36 -1.07
C SER A 504 7.21 -11.05 -0.87
N GLY A 505 7.34 -10.28 -1.96
CA GLY A 505 8.12 -9.04 -1.99
C GLY A 505 9.64 -9.23 -2.19
N HIS A 506 10.10 -10.42 -2.61
CA HIS A 506 11.51 -10.66 -2.92
C HIS A 506 12.06 -9.73 -4.03
N PRO A 507 13.36 -9.42 -4.03
CA PRO A 507 13.98 -8.63 -5.07
C PRO A 507 14.29 -9.45 -6.33
N VAL A 508 14.56 -8.75 -7.43
CA VAL A 508 15.00 -9.36 -8.70
C VAL A 508 16.50 -9.70 -8.66
N ALA A 509 17.34 -8.78 -8.16
CA ALA A 509 18.79 -8.97 -8.07
C ALA A 509 19.15 -9.94 -6.94
N ALA A 510 20.07 -10.86 -7.20
CA ALA A 510 20.54 -11.84 -6.22
C ALA A 510 21.22 -11.18 -5.00
N SER A 511 21.97 -10.10 -5.24
CA SER A 511 22.64 -9.32 -4.18
C SER A 511 21.71 -8.78 -3.10
N ASP A 512 20.44 -8.60 -3.44
CA ASP A 512 19.47 -7.88 -2.60
C ASP A 512 18.63 -8.83 -1.74
N TRP A 513 18.82 -10.16 -1.84
CA TRP A 513 17.99 -11.16 -1.17
C TRP A 513 18.11 -11.22 0.36
N GLY A 514 19.16 -10.60 0.94
CA GLY A 514 19.43 -10.68 2.37
C GLY A 514 18.25 -10.33 3.30
N PRO A 515 17.52 -9.22 3.10
CA PRO A 515 16.33 -8.89 3.88
C PRO A 515 15.19 -9.91 3.72
N THR A 516 15.00 -10.48 2.54
CA THR A 516 14.01 -11.54 2.31
C THR A 516 14.38 -12.81 3.05
N LEU A 517 15.66 -13.21 3.04
CA LEU A 517 16.15 -14.36 3.82
C LEU A 517 15.95 -14.14 5.32
N LYS A 518 16.27 -12.94 5.83
CA LYS A 518 16.04 -12.58 7.23
C LYS A 518 14.55 -12.59 7.62
N LYS A 519 13.66 -12.17 6.71
CA LYS A 519 12.20 -12.22 6.91
C LYS A 519 11.71 -13.66 7.09
N ILE A 520 12.25 -14.62 6.34
CA ILE A 520 11.81 -16.02 6.35
C ILE A 520 12.57 -16.89 7.38
N GLY A 521 13.40 -16.28 8.24
CA GLY A 521 14.01 -16.95 9.39
C GLY A 521 15.52 -17.13 9.33
N TYR A 522 16.17 -16.85 8.20
CA TYR A 522 17.64 -16.98 8.10
C TYR A 522 18.34 -15.88 8.90
N LYS A 523 19.43 -16.24 9.56
CA LYS A 523 20.38 -15.31 10.18
C LYS A 523 21.60 -15.16 9.28
N GLU A 524 22.07 -13.93 9.16
CA GLU A 524 23.34 -13.67 8.51
C GLU A 524 24.48 -14.06 9.45
N ILE A 525 25.38 -14.92 9.01
CA ILE A 525 26.47 -15.45 9.82
C ILE A 525 27.82 -14.81 9.41
N PRO A 526 28.69 -14.49 10.38
CA PRO A 526 29.93 -13.75 10.13
C PRO A 526 31.11 -14.61 9.62
N GLU A 527 31.03 -15.94 9.72
CA GLU A 527 32.20 -16.83 9.54
C GLU A 527 32.11 -17.81 8.36
N GLU A 528 33.29 -18.29 8.01
CA GLU A 528 33.76 -18.74 6.71
C GLU A 528 33.34 -20.16 6.34
N PHE A 529 33.52 -20.41 5.05
CA PHE A 529 32.85 -21.39 4.21
C PHE A 529 33.30 -22.85 4.39
N ASN A 530 33.90 -23.18 5.53
CA ASN A 530 34.67 -24.41 5.69
C ASN A 530 33.77 -25.60 6.09
N LYS A 531 32.52 -25.33 6.52
CA LYS A 531 31.54 -26.34 6.96
C LYS A 531 30.10 -25.93 6.57
N PRO A 532 29.75 -25.92 5.28
CA PRO A 532 28.38 -25.62 4.85
C PRO A 532 27.39 -26.66 5.38
N GLN A 533 26.22 -26.21 5.81
CA GLN A 533 25.13 -27.04 6.31
C GLN A 533 23.97 -27.05 5.32
N LEU A 534 23.21 -28.14 5.31
CA LEU A 534 21.99 -28.27 4.50
C LEU A 534 21.12 -27.01 4.67
N GLY A 535 20.76 -26.39 3.56
CA GLY A 535 19.92 -25.19 3.57
C GLY A 535 20.67 -23.87 3.66
N ASP A 536 21.98 -23.86 3.92
CA ASP A 536 22.76 -22.61 3.92
C ASP A 536 22.64 -21.88 2.58
N ILE A 537 22.63 -20.55 2.62
CA ILE A 537 22.59 -19.71 1.43
C ILE A 537 23.74 -18.71 1.49
N TYR A 538 24.44 -18.55 0.37
CA TYR A 538 25.34 -17.41 0.19
C TYR A 538 24.84 -16.47 -0.89
N ILE A 539 25.18 -15.20 -0.72
CA ILE A 539 24.94 -14.12 -1.67
C ILE A 539 26.29 -13.48 -2.02
N ILE A 540 26.54 -13.28 -3.30
CA ILE A 540 27.61 -12.42 -3.82
C ILE A 540 27.02 -11.05 -4.11
N THR A 541 27.62 -9.99 -3.57
CA THR A 541 27.16 -8.62 -3.81
C THR A 541 27.44 -8.19 -5.25
N LYS A 542 26.67 -7.22 -5.75
CA LYS A 542 26.91 -6.64 -7.07
C LYS A 542 28.30 -6.02 -7.19
N THR A 543 28.90 -6.15 -8.37
CA THR A 543 30.13 -5.45 -8.79
C THR A 543 29.89 -4.84 -10.18
N ASP A 544 30.85 -4.08 -10.70
CA ASP A 544 30.75 -3.52 -12.06
C ASP A 544 30.62 -4.60 -13.13
N LYS A 545 31.22 -5.77 -12.90
CA LYS A 545 31.15 -6.94 -13.79
C LYS A 545 29.91 -7.81 -13.52
N HIS A 546 29.43 -7.85 -12.29
CA HIS A 546 28.33 -8.72 -11.84
C HIS A 546 27.16 -7.90 -11.29
N GLN A 547 26.46 -7.18 -12.17
CA GLN A 547 25.49 -6.14 -11.78
C GLN A 547 24.30 -6.62 -10.94
N TYR A 548 23.97 -7.92 -10.99
CA TYR A 548 22.89 -8.53 -10.20
C TYR A 548 23.38 -9.35 -9.00
N GLY A 549 24.69 -9.50 -8.84
CA GLY A 549 25.29 -10.42 -7.86
C GLY A 549 25.04 -11.89 -8.18
N HIS A 550 25.13 -12.75 -7.16
CA HIS A 550 24.82 -14.18 -7.27
C HIS A 550 24.22 -14.71 -5.97
N ILE A 551 23.46 -15.81 -6.04
CA ILE A 551 22.89 -16.49 -4.86
C ILE A 551 22.83 -17.99 -5.11
N ALA A 552 23.19 -18.79 -4.12
CA ALA A 552 23.07 -20.23 -4.18
C ALA A 552 22.76 -20.82 -2.80
N GLY A 553 22.10 -21.98 -2.78
CA GLY A 553 21.84 -22.77 -1.59
C GLY A 553 22.70 -24.03 -1.54
N TYR A 554 23.00 -24.51 -0.33
CA TYR A 554 23.71 -25.75 -0.10
C TYR A 554 22.73 -26.90 0.08
N ASP A 555 22.89 -27.96 -0.70
CA ASP A 555 21.94 -29.06 -0.75
C ASP A 555 22.26 -30.19 0.25
N GLY A 556 23.29 -29.99 1.09
CA GLY A 556 23.87 -31.00 1.98
C GLY A 556 25.20 -31.58 1.46
N SER A 557 25.48 -31.44 0.16
CA SER A 557 26.68 -31.98 -0.50
C SER A 557 27.41 -30.98 -1.39
N GLN A 558 26.70 -30.08 -2.05
CA GLN A 558 27.26 -29.11 -2.99
C GLN A 558 26.42 -27.83 -3.06
N TRP A 559 27.03 -26.77 -3.56
CA TRP A 559 26.35 -25.50 -3.81
C TRP A 559 25.58 -25.52 -5.12
N ILE A 560 24.33 -25.09 -5.06
CA ILE A 560 23.41 -25.11 -6.20
C ILE A 560 22.67 -23.77 -6.29
N SER A 561 22.74 -23.15 -7.47
CA SER A 561 21.93 -21.99 -7.85
C SER A 561 20.87 -22.42 -8.86
N ASP A 562 20.92 -21.84 -10.06
CA ASP A 562 20.36 -22.36 -11.30
C ASP A 562 21.19 -23.50 -11.93
N PHE A 563 22.41 -23.74 -11.45
CA PHE A 563 23.28 -24.85 -11.88
C PHE A 563 24.06 -25.45 -10.70
N LYS A 564 24.61 -26.65 -10.90
CA LYS A 564 25.48 -27.31 -9.92
C LYS A 564 26.86 -26.67 -9.92
N GLN A 565 27.36 -26.24 -8.77
CA GLN A 565 28.64 -25.54 -8.68
C GLN A 565 29.74 -26.42 -8.10
N LYS A 566 30.96 -26.31 -8.63
CA LYS A 566 32.15 -26.99 -8.07
C LYS A 566 32.56 -26.45 -6.69
N GLY A 567 32.08 -25.26 -6.33
CA GLY A 567 32.31 -24.56 -5.07
C GLY A 567 31.55 -23.24 -5.04
N HIS A 568 31.71 -22.44 -4.00
CA HIS A 568 31.09 -21.09 -3.91
C HIS A 568 31.81 -20.04 -4.72
N ARG A 569 33.12 -20.22 -4.94
CA ARG A 569 33.91 -19.33 -5.77
C ARG A 569 33.60 -19.58 -7.24
N ILE A 570 32.56 -18.91 -7.72
CA ILE A 570 32.10 -19.00 -9.12
C ILE A 570 32.69 -17.90 -10.02
N TYR A 571 33.24 -16.85 -9.43
CA TYR A 571 33.85 -15.73 -10.12
C TYR A 571 35.36 -15.73 -9.90
N SER A 572 36.12 -15.39 -10.95
CA SER A 572 37.58 -15.33 -10.92
C SER A 572 38.09 -14.04 -10.27
N ASP A 573 37.29 -12.96 -10.31
CA ASP A 573 37.57 -11.67 -9.69
C ASP A 573 37.21 -11.62 -8.20
N HIS A 574 37.69 -10.58 -7.51
CA HIS A 574 37.43 -10.38 -6.09
C HIS A 574 36.00 -9.87 -5.88
N VAL A 575 35.21 -10.58 -5.08
CA VAL A 575 33.81 -10.29 -4.83
C VAL A 575 33.48 -10.48 -3.35
N ASN A 576 32.51 -9.72 -2.83
CA ASN A 576 32.10 -9.82 -1.43
C ASN A 576 30.96 -10.82 -1.25
N TYR A 577 31.08 -11.67 -0.24
CA TYR A 577 30.11 -12.68 0.13
C TYR A 577 29.33 -12.30 1.38
N ARG A 578 28.11 -12.82 1.47
CA ARG A 578 27.24 -12.75 2.64
C ARG A 578 26.61 -14.12 2.85
N TYR A 579 26.58 -14.61 4.08
CA TYR A 579 26.21 -15.98 4.39
C TYR A 579 25.00 -16.04 5.30
N PHE A 580 24.10 -16.98 5.03
CA PHE A 580 22.81 -17.09 5.70
C PHE A 580 22.55 -18.53 6.12
N ARG A 581 22.14 -18.72 7.37
CA ARG A 581 21.75 -20.02 7.93
C ARG A 581 20.42 -19.91 8.68
N MET A 582 19.56 -20.91 8.56
CA MET A 582 18.27 -20.99 9.28
C MET A 582 18.44 -21.24 10.78
#